data_AF-A0A1H1L104-F1
#
_entry.id   AF-A0A1H1L104-F1
#
_cell.length_a   1.000
_cell.length_b   1.000
_cell.length_c   1.000
_cell.angle_alpha   90.00
_cell.angle_beta   90.00
_cell.angle_gamma   90.00
#
_symmetry.space_group_name_H-M   'P 1'
#
loop_
_entity.id
_entity.type
_entity.pdbx_description
1 polymer ?
#
loop_
_entity_poly.entity_id
_entity_poly.type
_entity_poly.pdbx_seq_one_letter_code
_entity_poly.pdbx_strand_id
1 'polypeptide(L)'
;MKSLPRLLVVLSVIFAGSVAFAADAAPAAPAKEKKEDTELTKKMDKMNAAYRKLKKQAADATKNAESLQLVATMREYATAGSKLEPLKLTEIPEADRAKMLEGFKAKMKDFLAGIDKLEAALKAGQNDEAVKLVQALGAMQKEGHKEYKSKSID
;
A
#
# COMPACT_ATOMS: atom_id res chain seq x y z
N MET A 1 66.93 11.45 -26.33
CA MET A 1 66.67 12.78 -25.76
C MET A 1 66.26 12.61 -24.31
N LYS A 2 67.10 13.14 -23.39
CA LYS A 2 66.87 13.59 -22.00
C LYS A 2 66.01 12.70 -21.08
N SER A 3 66.59 11.82 -20.24
CA SER A 3 67.43 12.01 -19.03
C SER A 3 66.62 12.01 -17.71
N LEU A 4 66.48 10.82 -17.12
CA LEU A 4 66.95 10.36 -15.78
C LEU A 4 66.81 11.26 -14.52
N PRO A 5 66.97 10.69 -13.30
CA PRO A 5 65.98 10.62 -12.24
C PRO A 5 66.32 11.55 -11.06
N ARG A 6 65.48 11.64 -10.02
CA ARG A 6 65.93 12.14 -8.72
C ARG A 6 65.34 11.33 -7.58
N LEU A 7 66.24 10.59 -6.94
CA LEU A 7 66.16 10.07 -5.59
C LEU A 7 66.77 11.13 -4.68
N LEU A 8 66.03 11.61 -3.68
CA LEU A 8 66.60 12.23 -2.48
C LEU A 8 65.63 12.06 -1.31
N VAL A 9 66.11 11.27 -0.35
CA VAL A 9 65.64 11.08 1.03
C VAL A 9 65.64 12.43 1.76
N VAL A 10 64.76 12.60 2.78
CA VAL A 10 65.12 13.10 4.14
C VAL A 10 63.87 13.39 5.01
N LEU A 11 63.97 12.87 6.24
CA LEU A 11 63.38 13.28 7.53
C LEU A 11 61.88 13.19 7.83
N SER A 12 61.62 12.23 8.73
CA SER A 12 60.70 12.23 9.86
C SER A 12 60.30 13.60 10.41
N VAL A 13 58.99 13.84 10.57
CA VAL A 13 58.42 14.47 11.77
C VAL A 13 57.10 13.77 12.12
N ILE A 14 57.06 13.27 13.35
CA ILE A 14 55.92 12.72 14.07
C ILE A 14 54.89 13.83 14.27
N PHE A 15 53.63 13.62 13.89
CA PHE A 15 52.52 14.36 14.48
C PHE A 15 51.45 13.40 14.95
N ALA A 16 51.21 13.44 16.26
CA ALA A 16 50.32 12.60 17.01
C ALA A 16 48.88 12.69 16.47
N GLY A 17 48.38 11.59 15.93
CA GLY A 17 46.97 11.41 15.62
C GLY A 17 46.20 11.17 16.92
N SER A 18 45.57 12.21 17.45
CA SER A 18 44.43 12.10 18.35
C SER A 18 43.34 13.04 17.85
N VAL A 19 42.79 12.70 16.68
CA VAL A 19 41.49 13.26 16.26
C VAL A 19 40.44 12.45 16.99
N ALA A 20 39.95 13.03 18.09
CA ALA A 20 38.72 12.60 18.72
C ALA A 20 37.64 12.54 17.61
N PHE A 21 37.05 11.36 17.43
CA PHE A 21 35.88 11.17 16.59
C PHE A 21 34.81 12.18 17.04
N ALA A 22 34.59 13.20 16.22
CA ALA A 22 33.38 13.99 16.27
C ALA A 22 32.23 13.01 16.12
N ALA A 23 31.35 12.98 17.12
CA ALA A 23 30.08 12.28 17.05
C ALA A 23 29.29 12.92 15.91
N ASP A 24 29.39 12.30 14.74
CA ASP A 24 28.53 12.55 13.59
C ASP A 24 27.12 12.20 14.05
N ALA A 25 26.36 13.24 14.41
CA ALA A 25 24.95 13.15 14.67
C ALA A 25 24.29 12.74 13.36
N ALA A 26 24.21 11.43 13.15
CA ALA A 26 23.47 10.83 12.04
C ALA A 26 22.08 11.49 12.00
N PRO A 27 21.62 11.98 10.83
CA PRO A 27 20.29 12.54 10.72
C PRO A 27 19.31 11.43 11.09
N ALA A 28 18.58 11.63 12.19
CA ALA A 28 17.47 10.78 12.56
C ALA A 28 16.55 10.68 11.35
N ALA A 29 16.51 9.49 10.74
CA ALA A 29 15.55 9.19 9.69
C ALA A 29 14.16 9.59 10.22
N PRO A 30 13.34 10.29 9.42
CA PRO A 30 12.04 10.73 9.88
C PRO A 30 11.29 9.50 10.38
N ALA A 31 10.93 9.54 11.67
CA ALA A 31 10.06 8.54 12.27
C ALA A 31 8.81 8.49 11.40
N LYS A 32 8.61 7.38 10.68
CA LYS A 32 7.35 7.11 9.99
C LYS A 32 6.27 7.19 11.05
N GLU A 33 5.47 8.25 11.00
CA GLU A 33 4.27 8.39 11.82
C GLU A 33 3.50 7.07 11.70
N LYS A 34 3.28 6.41 12.84
CA LYS A 34 2.60 5.13 12.88
C LYS A 34 1.16 5.40 12.47
N LYS A 35 0.81 5.00 11.25
CA LYS A 35 -0.57 4.84 10.80
C LYS A 35 -1.38 4.26 11.95
N GLU A 36 -2.44 4.95 12.38
CA GLU A 36 -3.31 4.40 13.41
C GLU A 36 -3.84 3.03 12.93
N ASP A 37 -3.43 2.00 13.68
CA ASP A 37 -3.46 0.62 13.23
C ASP A 37 -4.81 0.00 13.58
N THR A 38 -5.87 0.55 12.99
CA THR A 38 -7.23 0.03 13.20
C THR A 38 -7.39 -1.33 12.53
N GLU A 39 -8.29 -2.15 13.08
CA GLU A 39 -8.62 -3.45 12.47
C GLU A 39 -9.17 -3.30 11.03
N LEU A 40 -9.80 -2.16 10.71
CA LEU A 40 -10.23 -1.85 9.36
C LEU A 40 -9.03 -1.59 8.44
N THR A 41 -8.07 -0.77 8.88
CA THR A 41 -6.83 -0.48 8.13
C THR A 41 -6.10 -1.77 7.78
N LYS A 42 -5.87 -2.66 8.76
CA LYS A 42 -5.18 -3.94 8.56
C LYS A 42 -5.89 -4.83 7.54
N LYS A 43 -7.21 -4.93 7.60
CA LYS A 43 -8.01 -5.71 6.62
C LYS A 43 -7.90 -5.12 5.22
N MET A 44 -8.00 -3.79 5.10
CA MET A 44 -7.89 -3.09 3.81
C MET A 44 -6.48 -3.22 3.21
N ASP A 45 -5.43 -3.26 4.03
CA ASP A 45 -4.06 -3.50 3.55
C ASP A 45 -3.88 -4.91 3.00
N LYS A 46 -4.42 -5.93 3.69
CA LYS A 46 -4.42 -7.31 3.17
C LYS A 46 -5.21 -7.44 1.87
N MET A 47 -6.38 -6.80 1.79
CA MET A 47 -7.17 -6.73 0.56
C MET A 47 -6.38 -6.06 -0.58
N ASN A 48 -5.72 -4.93 -0.30
CA ASN A 48 -4.93 -4.19 -1.28
C ASN A 48 -3.72 -4.99 -1.78
N ALA A 49 -3.09 -5.81 -0.93
CA ALA A 49 -2.02 -6.71 -1.36
C ALA A 49 -2.53 -7.75 -2.38
N ALA A 50 -3.68 -8.39 -2.09
CA ALA A 50 -4.32 -9.32 -3.02
C ALA A 50 -4.71 -8.63 -4.34
N TYR A 51 -5.33 -7.45 -4.25
CA TYR A 51 -5.69 -6.63 -5.41
C TYR A 51 -4.48 -6.28 -6.28
N ARG A 52 -3.37 -5.83 -5.69
CA ARG A 52 -2.16 -5.46 -6.44
C ARG A 52 -1.57 -6.64 -7.20
N LYS A 53 -1.60 -7.84 -6.60
CA LYS A 53 -1.17 -9.06 -7.26
C LYS A 53 -2.12 -9.42 -8.39
N LEU A 54 -3.43 -9.43 -8.12
CA LEU A 54 -4.48 -9.72 -9.10
C LEU A 54 -4.37 -8.80 -10.33
N LYS A 55 -4.20 -7.49 -10.11
CA LYS A 55 -4.02 -6.50 -11.18
C LYS A 55 -2.88 -6.83 -12.14
N LYS A 56 -1.80 -7.43 -11.65
CA LYS A 56 -0.65 -7.79 -12.49
C LYS A 56 -0.90 -9.03 -13.35
N GLN A 57 -1.82 -9.91 -12.94
CA GLN A 57 -2.03 -11.21 -13.58
C GLN A 57 -3.43 -11.38 -14.18
N ALA A 58 -4.34 -10.41 -14.04
CA ALA A 58 -5.72 -10.49 -14.51
C ALA A 58 -5.84 -10.65 -16.04
N ALA A 59 -4.83 -10.24 -16.80
CA ALA A 59 -4.78 -10.44 -18.26
C ALA A 59 -4.34 -11.86 -18.66
N ASP A 60 -3.74 -12.64 -17.76
CA ASP A 60 -3.17 -13.94 -18.05
C ASP A 60 -4.14 -15.07 -17.67
N ALA A 61 -4.77 -15.68 -18.68
CA ALA A 61 -5.73 -16.77 -18.50
C ALA A 61 -5.10 -18.00 -17.81
N THR A 62 -3.80 -18.24 -17.98
CA THR A 62 -3.09 -19.36 -17.33
C THR A 62 -3.02 -19.18 -15.81
N LYS A 63 -3.22 -17.95 -15.33
CA LYS A 63 -3.24 -17.58 -13.91
C LYS A 63 -4.64 -17.51 -13.31
N ASN A 64 -5.70 -17.86 -14.06
CA ASN A 64 -7.08 -17.69 -13.55
C ASN A 64 -7.36 -18.44 -12.25
N ALA A 65 -6.82 -19.65 -12.07
CA ALA A 65 -6.97 -20.38 -10.81
C ALA A 65 -6.37 -19.61 -9.61
N GLU A 66 -5.17 -19.06 -9.77
CA GLU A 66 -4.51 -18.22 -8.76
C GLU A 66 -5.25 -16.89 -8.57
N SER A 67 -5.71 -16.27 -9.66
CA SER A 67 -6.51 -15.04 -9.64
C SER A 67 -7.81 -15.21 -8.87
N LEU A 68 -8.49 -16.36 -9.00
CA LEU A 68 -9.70 -16.66 -8.24
C LEU A 68 -9.44 -16.80 -6.74
N GLN A 69 -8.27 -17.30 -6.33
CA GLN A 69 -7.87 -17.30 -4.91
C GLN A 69 -7.66 -15.87 -4.37
N LEU A 70 -7.07 -14.99 -5.19
CA LEU A 70 -6.92 -13.57 -4.82
C LEU A 70 -8.28 -12.86 -4.75
N VAL A 71 -9.22 -13.17 -5.65
CA VAL A 71 -10.60 -12.67 -5.60
C VAL A 71 -11.30 -13.14 -4.32
N ALA A 72 -11.15 -14.40 -3.94
CA ALA A 72 -11.69 -14.91 -2.67
C ALA A 72 -11.10 -14.17 -1.45
N THR A 73 -9.79 -13.91 -1.48
CA THR A 73 -9.09 -13.15 -0.43
C THR A 73 -9.60 -11.70 -0.36
N MET A 74 -9.80 -11.05 -1.51
CA MET A 74 -10.39 -9.71 -1.57
C MET A 74 -11.81 -9.71 -0.99
N ARG A 75 -12.65 -10.71 -1.32
CA ARG A 75 -14.01 -10.83 -0.78
C ARG A 75 -14.00 -10.99 0.73
N GLU A 76 -13.15 -11.88 1.25
CA GLU A 76 -13.04 -12.14 2.68
C GLU A 76 -12.75 -10.85 3.46
N TYR A 77 -11.68 -10.13 3.07
CA TYR A 77 -11.28 -8.91 3.78
C TYR A 77 -12.24 -7.74 3.54
N ALA A 78 -12.83 -7.61 2.36
CA ALA A 78 -13.88 -6.62 2.11
C ALA A 78 -15.13 -6.88 2.97
N THR A 79 -15.57 -8.14 3.07
CA THR A 79 -16.71 -8.53 3.92
C THR A 79 -16.39 -8.35 5.40
N ALA A 80 -15.17 -8.64 5.82
CA ALA A 80 -14.74 -8.44 7.20
C ALA A 80 -14.57 -6.94 7.54
N GLY A 81 -14.20 -6.11 6.56
CA GLY A 81 -14.05 -4.67 6.69
C GLY A 81 -15.38 -3.92 6.67
N SER A 82 -16.37 -4.38 5.91
CA SER A 82 -17.70 -3.75 5.83
C SER A 82 -18.51 -3.81 7.13
N LYS A 83 -18.10 -4.70 8.04
CA LYS A 83 -18.67 -4.85 9.40
C LYS A 83 -18.03 -3.91 10.41
N LEU A 84 -16.94 -3.23 10.05
CA LEU A 84 -16.25 -2.29 10.92
C LEU A 84 -16.65 -0.86 10.60
N GLU A 85 -16.37 0.03 11.54
CA GLU A 85 -16.60 1.46 11.40
C GLU A 85 -15.33 2.16 10.92
N PRO A 86 -15.42 3.09 9.95
CA PRO A 86 -14.29 3.91 9.57
C PRO A 86 -13.89 4.83 10.71
N LEU A 87 -12.58 4.96 10.97
CA LEU A 87 -12.07 5.92 11.95
C LEU A 87 -12.54 7.35 11.64
N LYS A 88 -12.80 7.66 10.37
CA LYS A 88 -13.35 8.95 9.94
C LYS A 88 -14.62 9.37 10.69
N LEU A 89 -15.41 8.43 11.22
CA LEU A 89 -16.59 8.74 12.03
C LEU A 89 -16.26 9.51 13.31
N THR A 90 -15.06 9.34 13.88
CA THR A 90 -14.63 10.08 15.08
C THR A 90 -14.27 11.54 14.76
N GLU A 91 -13.99 11.85 13.49
CA GLU A 91 -13.59 13.18 13.01
C GLU A 91 -14.75 14.06 12.55
N ILE A 92 -15.98 13.53 12.52
CA ILE A 92 -17.17 14.24 12.05
C ILE A 92 -18.20 14.44 13.18
N PRO A 93 -19.08 15.46 13.07
CA PRO A 93 -20.16 15.68 14.02
C PRO A 93 -21.06 14.45 14.16
N GLU A 94 -21.58 14.20 15.36
CA GLU A 94 -22.43 13.04 15.65
C GLU A 94 -23.66 12.95 14.74
N ALA A 95 -24.25 14.10 14.42
CA ALA A 95 -25.38 14.22 13.50
C ALA A 95 -25.11 13.66 12.08
N ASP A 96 -23.84 13.68 11.64
CA ASP A 96 -23.44 13.22 10.31
C ASP A 96 -22.92 11.77 10.30
N ARG A 97 -22.67 11.18 11.46
CA ARG A 97 -22.05 9.84 11.57
C ARG A 97 -22.91 8.74 10.96
N ALA A 98 -24.21 8.76 11.21
CA ALA A 98 -25.13 7.76 10.67
C ALA A 98 -25.13 7.76 9.14
N LYS A 99 -25.23 8.95 8.53
CA LYS A 99 -25.21 9.13 7.07
C LYS A 99 -23.87 8.67 6.46
N MET A 100 -22.76 8.99 7.12
CA MET A 100 -21.42 8.56 6.68
C MET A 100 -21.27 7.04 6.76
N LEU A 101 -21.76 6.41 7.84
CA LEU A 101 -21.70 4.96 8.01
C LEU A 101 -22.58 4.22 6.99
N GLU A 102 -23.76 4.75 6.67
CA GLU A 102 -24.61 4.20 5.61
C GLU A 102 -23.94 4.31 4.23
N GLY A 103 -23.33 5.45 3.91
CA GLY A 103 -22.57 5.65 2.68
C GLY A 103 -21.39 4.67 2.56
N PHE A 104 -20.65 4.48 3.64
CA PHE A 104 -19.57 3.49 3.72
C PHE A 104 -20.09 2.07 3.44
N LYS A 105 -21.17 1.64 4.11
CA LYS A 105 -21.77 0.31 3.92
C LYS A 105 -22.26 0.12 2.49
N ALA A 106 -22.86 1.14 1.89
CA ALA A 106 -23.31 1.11 0.50
C ALA A 106 -22.13 0.92 -0.47
N LYS A 107 -21.06 1.72 -0.34
CA LYS A 107 -19.85 1.59 -1.18
C LYS A 107 -19.18 0.23 -1.01
N MET A 108 -19.17 -0.33 0.21
CA MET A 108 -18.65 -1.69 0.45
C MET A 108 -19.49 -2.76 -0.24
N LYS A 109 -20.81 -2.61 -0.26
CA LYS A 109 -21.72 -3.51 -0.99
C LYS A 109 -21.48 -3.44 -2.49
N ASP A 110 -21.31 -2.23 -3.04
CA ASP A 110 -21.01 -2.03 -4.46
C ASP A 110 -19.65 -2.65 -4.85
N PHE A 111 -18.65 -2.50 -3.97
CA PHE A 111 -17.35 -3.12 -4.15
C PHE A 111 -17.44 -4.65 -4.16
N LEU A 112 -18.19 -5.26 -3.25
CA LEU A 112 -18.44 -6.70 -3.21
C LEU A 112 -19.16 -7.19 -4.49
N ALA A 113 -20.14 -6.43 -4.99
CA ALA A 113 -20.79 -6.74 -6.26
C ALA A 113 -19.81 -6.66 -7.45
N GLY A 114 -18.85 -5.74 -7.42
CA GLY A 114 -17.77 -5.68 -8.41
C GLY A 114 -16.84 -6.90 -8.34
N ILE A 115 -16.54 -7.40 -7.13
CA ILE A 115 -15.79 -8.65 -6.94
C ILE A 115 -16.55 -9.84 -7.53
N ASP A 116 -17.87 -9.93 -7.34
CA ASP A 116 -18.69 -11.01 -7.90
C ASP A 116 -18.65 -11.00 -9.44
N LYS A 117 -18.74 -9.83 -10.07
CA LYS A 117 -18.58 -9.68 -11.53
C LYS A 117 -17.20 -10.11 -12.00
N LEU A 118 -16.15 -9.73 -11.27
CA LEU A 118 -14.78 -10.12 -11.59
C LEU A 118 -14.58 -11.63 -11.49
N GLU A 119 -15.14 -12.27 -10.45
CA GLU A 119 -15.11 -13.72 -10.32
C GLU A 119 -15.78 -14.41 -11.50
N ALA A 120 -16.97 -13.92 -11.92
CA ALA A 120 -17.69 -14.46 -13.06
C ALA A 120 -16.87 -14.34 -14.36
N ALA A 121 -16.27 -13.18 -14.62
CA ALA A 121 -15.43 -12.97 -15.80
C ALA A 121 -14.21 -13.91 -15.83
N LEU A 122 -13.51 -14.08 -14.70
CA LEU A 122 -12.36 -14.99 -14.60
C LEU A 122 -12.78 -16.47 -14.78
N LYS A 123 -13.93 -16.89 -14.22
CA LYS A 123 -14.47 -18.24 -14.44
C LYS A 123 -14.87 -18.48 -15.89
N ALA A 124 -15.33 -17.43 -16.59
CA ALA A 124 -15.68 -17.49 -18.00
C ALA A 124 -14.45 -17.35 -18.94
N GLY A 125 -13.24 -17.18 -18.42
CA GLY A 125 -12.04 -16.94 -19.23
C GLY A 125 -12.00 -15.58 -19.94
N GLN A 126 -12.84 -14.64 -19.51
CA GLN A 126 -12.98 -13.31 -20.09
C GLN A 126 -11.95 -12.35 -19.48
N ASN A 127 -10.66 -12.62 -19.70
CA ASN A 127 -9.56 -11.89 -19.07
C ASN A 127 -9.52 -10.40 -19.45
N ASP A 128 -9.90 -10.03 -20.67
CA ASP A 128 -10.00 -8.61 -21.07
C ASP A 128 -11.07 -7.86 -20.24
N GLU A 129 -12.19 -8.51 -19.96
CA GLU A 129 -13.23 -7.95 -19.10
C GLU A 129 -12.79 -7.94 -17.62
N ALA A 130 -12.10 -9.00 -17.17
CA ALA A 130 -11.51 -9.06 -15.85
C ALA A 130 -10.53 -7.89 -15.61
N VAL A 131 -9.71 -7.52 -16.60
CA VAL A 131 -8.81 -6.35 -16.49
C VAL A 131 -9.59 -5.06 -16.27
N LYS A 132 -10.68 -4.83 -17.02
CA LYS A 132 -11.52 -3.64 -16.84
C LYS A 132 -12.16 -3.61 -15.45
N LEU A 133 -12.69 -4.75 -15.01
CA LEU A 133 -13.32 -4.89 -13.69
C LEU A 133 -12.32 -4.66 -12.56
N VAL A 134 -11.09 -5.17 -12.67
CA VAL A 134 -10.02 -4.90 -11.71
C VAL A 134 -9.69 -3.40 -11.67
N GLN A 135 -9.59 -2.74 -12.82
CA GLN A 135 -9.33 -1.28 -12.85
C GLN A 135 -10.47 -0.49 -12.18
N ALA A 136 -11.73 -0.87 -12.46
CA ALA A 136 -12.90 -0.26 -11.85
C ALA A 136 -12.92 -0.43 -10.32
N LEU A 137 -12.64 -1.65 -9.82
CA LEU A 137 -12.49 -1.91 -8.38
C LEU A 137 -11.37 -1.06 -7.75
N GLY A 138 -10.26 -0.89 -8.45
CA GLY A 138 -9.19 0.00 -8.02
C GLY A 138 -9.61 1.47 -7.91
N ALA A 139 -10.46 1.94 -8.82
CA ALA A 139 -11.02 3.29 -8.76
C ALA A 139 -11.98 3.44 -7.57
N MET A 140 -12.88 2.46 -7.37
CA MET A 140 -13.79 2.43 -6.22
C MET A 140 -13.04 2.46 -4.89
N GLN A 141 -11.94 1.69 -4.77
CA GLN A 141 -11.13 1.69 -3.55
C GLN A 141 -10.50 3.05 -3.28
N LYS A 142 -9.96 3.72 -4.32
CA LYS A 142 -9.38 5.06 -4.17
C LYS A 142 -10.41 6.11 -3.76
N GLU A 143 -11.58 6.08 -4.39
CA GLU A 143 -12.70 6.98 -4.06
C GLU A 143 -13.18 6.74 -2.63
N GLY A 144 -13.40 5.48 -2.26
CA GLY A 144 -13.77 5.11 -0.89
C GLY A 144 -12.72 5.52 0.14
N HIS A 145 -11.43 5.37 -0.15
CA HIS A 145 -10.38 5.86 0.76
C HIS A 145 -10.42 7.39 0.89
N LYS A 146 -10.66 8.14 -0.18
CA LYS A 146 -10.78 9.59 -0.11
C LYS A 146 -11.97 10.04 0.77
N GLU A 147 -13.06 9.31 0.73
CA GLU A 147 -14.29 9.64 1.47
C GLU A 147 -14.27 9.16 2.94
N TYR A 148 -13.82 7.93 3.18
CA TYR A 148 -14.01 7.25 4.48
C TYR A 148 -12.72 6.97 5.24
N LYS A 149 -11.53 7.16 4.65
CA LYS A 149 -10.28 7.02 5.40
C LYS A 149 -10.04 8.28 6.23
N SER A 150 -9.67 8.09 7.49
CA SER A 150 -9.21 9.19 8.34
C SER A 150 -7.89 9.76 7.81
N LYS A 151 -7.72 11.08 7.91
CA LYS A 151 -6.47 11.76 7.51
C LYS A 151 -5.28 11.34 8.39
N SER A 152 -5.53 10.84 9.60
CA SER A 152 -4.50 10.35 10.53
C SER A 152 -3.85 9.02 10.11
N ILE A 153 -4.39 8.35 9.08
CA ILE A 153 -3.91 7.04 8.59
C ILE A 153 -3.29 7.17 7.18
N ASP A 154 -3.15 8.39 6.62
CA ASP A 154 -2.68 8.58 5.25
C ASP A 154 -1.21 8.21 4.99
#